data_AF-A0A254NUA3-F1
#
_entry.id   AF-A0A254NUA3-F1
#
_cell.length_a   1.000
_cell.length_b   1.000
_cell.length_c   1.000
_cell.angle_alpha   90.00
_cell.angle_beta   90.00
_cell.angle_gamma   90.00
#
_symmetry.space_group_name_H-M   'P 1'
#
loop_
_entity.id
_entity.type
_entity.pdbx_description
1 polymer ?
#
loop_
_entity_poly.entity_id
_entity_poly.type
_entity_poly.pdbx_seq_one_letter_code
_entity_poly.pdbx_strand_id
1 'polypeptide(L)'
;MRKYVLTTVMAVLMLMFLLPHTGQAASSGTKVMLDNQELANADVLTVNQTTMVPIRVVSEGLGYKVDWSQSAQQVSIVNGPDTVVLTINQGTAAINGALVPLNQPAMAQKGTTYVPLRFVSSQLGLQVKWNNGDKTVSLFTSGNPAGGQIGTTVPGTSGNAGGTVTPTPTPGANAAVLQAISFSDNRLMVTTDKTVSVKDSVLAGPDRILLELSNTGFGPAIGSGMAVGDVGTISAANADNVSQIRYFVPKSNPNTVQVVIDLKSANTYKLSTEGTSIFVALDKASAPNTNVGGNGKKVIVIDAGHGDHDPGAVGNSIREKDINLGIALKVEAMLKKNPKVDVVMTRSDDTFLELKERVRVAQNVNADVFVSIHNNSGSAAATGTESYYQRANSKSLATVLHKYLLAATGLADRKVQYGNFHVIRETTMPAALLEVGFVSNSGDAAKLKDDAFQQRVAEAIAKGLFEYLGV
;
A
#
# COMPACT_ATOMS: atom_id res chain seq x y z
N MET A 1 2.18 46.78 41.85
CA MET A 1 3.26 46.20 41.02
C MET A 1 3.05 44.72 40.64
N ARG A 2 2.52 43.83 41.50
CA ARG A 2 2.31 42.41 41.15
C ARG A 2 1.21 42.08 40.14
N LYS A 3 0.22 42.95 39.90
CA LYS A 3 -0.87 42.70 38.94
C LYS A 3 -0.52 43.05 37.48
N TYR A 4 0.55 43.81 37.25
CA TYR A 4 0.95 44.22 35.90
C TYR A 4 2.03 43.32 35.29
N VAL A 5 2.77 42.56 36.10
CA VAL A 5 3.80 41.62 35.64
C VAL A 5 3.17 40.34 35.05
N LEU A 6 2.04 39.89 35.59
CA LEU A 6 1.37 38.68 35.09
C LEU A 6 0.69 38.90 33.72
N THR A 7 0.18 40.11 33.48
CA THR A 7 -0.42 40.51 32.20
C THR A 7 0.63 40.80 31.12
N THR A 8 1.84 41.26 31.47
CA THR A 8 2.92 41.39 30.49
C THR A 8 3.55 40.05 30.12
N VAL A 9 3.68 39.11 31.06
CA VAL A 9 4.22 37.77 30.76
C VAL A 9 3.24 36.94 29.92
N MET A 10 1.92 37.07 30.14
CA MET A 10 0.92 36.43 29.27
C MET A 10 0.83 37.07 27.88
N ALA A 11 1.04 38.39 27.76
CA ALA A 11 1.06 39.05 26.44
C ALA A 11 2.29 38.66 25.60
N VAL A 12 3.45 38.42 26.21
CA VAL A 12 4.66 37.95 25.51
C VAL A 12 4.56 36.46 25.12
N LEU A 13 3.88 35.63 25.92
CA LEU A 13 3.57 34.24 25.56
C LEU A 13 2.48 34.11 24.49
N MET A 14 1.51 35.02 24.43
CA MET A 14 0.51 35.06 23.35
C MET A 14 1.07 35.63 22.03
N LEU A 15 2.10 36.48 22.08
CA LEU A 15 2.79 36.96 20.87
C LEU A 15 3.77 35.94 20.26
N MET A 16 4.20 34.91 20.99
CA MET A 16 4.97 33.79 20.42
C MET A 16 4.12 32.79 19.62
N PHE A 17 2.78 32.85 19.72
CA PHE A 17 1.84 32.02 18.95
C PHE A 17 1.18 32.75 17.76
N LEU A 18 1.54 34.02 17.51
CA LEU A 18 1.01 34.82 16.39
C LEU A 18 1.99 34.99 15.23
N LEU A 19 3.14 34.32 15.26
CA LEU A 19 3.94 34.16 14.06
C LEU A 19 3.32 33.03 13.24
N PRO A 20 2.93 33.25 11.97
CA PRO A 20 2.59 32.13 11.10
C PRO A 20 3.82 31.21 11.09
N HIS A 21 3.64 29.98 11.58
CA HIS A 21 4.60 28.92 11.34
C HIS A 21 4.62 28.69 9.83
N THR A 22 5.48 29.43 9.16
CA THR A 22 5.97 29.07 7.84
C THR A 22 6.77 27.80 8.07
N GLY A 23 6.10 26.65 7.87
CA GLY A 23 6.82 25.39 7.72
C GLY A 23 7.88 25.64 6.66
N GLN A 24 9.15 25.56 7.03
CA GLN A 24 10.23 25.78 6.09
C GLN A 24 10.17 24.66 5.05
N ALA A 25 9.67 24.99 3.87
CA ALA A 25 9.73 24.11 2.72
C ALA A 25 11.15 24.16 2.16
N ALA A 26 11.89 23.05 2.28
CA ALA A 26 13.17 22.88 1.61
C ALA A 26 12.93 22.46 0.16
N SER A 27 13.61 23.12 -0.79
CA SER A 27 13.76 22.60 -2.15
C SER A 27 14.58 21.31 -2.06
N SER A 28 14.03 20.22 -2.59
CA SER A 28 14.59 18.88 -2.38
C SER A 28 15.61 18.46 -3.45
N GLY A 29 15.92 19.29 -4.44
CA GLY A 29 16.73 18.89 -5.60
C GLY A 29 16.14 17.71 -6.37
N THR A 30 14.87 17.37 -6.11
CA THR A 30 14.17 16.21 -6.66
C THR A 30 13.69 16.52 -8.07
N LYS A 31 13.99 15.63 -9.02
CA LYS A 31 13.52 15.74 -10.40
C LYS A 31 12.13 15.14 -10.55
N VAL A 32 11.27 15.76 -11.36
CA VAL A 32 9.97 15.20 -11.74
C VAL A 32 10.02 14.78 -13.20
N MET A 33 9.71 13.51 -13.45
CA MET A 33 9.57 12.94 -14.78
C MET A 33 8.08 12.72 -15.04
N LEU A 34 7.59 13.06 -16.22
CA LEU A 34 6.28 12.67 -16.72
C LEU A 34 6.48 11.90 -18.02
N ASP A 35 6.02 10.65 -18.07
CA ASP A 35 6.19 9.74 -19.22
C ASP A 35 7.65 9.68 -19.72
N ASN A 36 8.59 9.56 -18.78
CA ASN A 36 10.05 9.57 -19.01
C ASN A 36 10.62 10.89 -19.56
N GLN A 37 9.89 12.00 -19.53
CA GLN A 37 10.41 13.34 -19.82
C GLN A 37 10.56 14.16 -18.53
N GLU A 38 11.74 14.76 -18.33
CA GLU A 38 11.97 15.65 -17.20
C GLU A 38 11.14 16.94 -17.37
N LEU A 39 10.29 17.24 -16.39
CA LEU A 39 9.51 18.48 -16.36
C LEU A 39 10.39 19.63 -15.87
N ALA A 40 10.61 20.63 -16.73
CA ALA A 40 11.32 21.85 -16.35
C ALA A 40 10.51 22.65 -15.31
N ASN A 41 11.21 23.30 -14.37
CA ASN A 41 10.61 24.12 -13.30
C ASN A 41 9.65 23.34 -12.37
N ALA A 42 9.81 22.02 -12.26
CA ALA A 42 8.99 21.15 -11.44
C ALA A 42 9.57 20.92 -10.03
N ASP A 43 10.11 21.96 -9.39
CA ASP A 43 10.71 21.83 -8.06
C ASP A 43 9.72 21.24 -7.06
N VAL A 44 10.10 20.15 -6.39
CA VAL A 44 9.25 19.48 -5.41
C VAL A 44 9.55 20.00 -4.01
N LEU A 45 8.49 20.28 -3.25
CA LEU A 45 8.59 20.65 -1.83
C LEU A 45 8.24 19.44 -0.96
N THR A 46 8.90 19.34 0.19
CA THR A 46 8.44 18.45 1.25
C THR A 46 7.88 19.28 2.39
N VAL A 47 6.61 19.08 2.71
CA VAL A 47 5.91 19.79 3.79
C VAL A 47 5.24 18.76 4.68
N ASN A 48 5.57 18.77 5.98
CA ASN A 48 5.10 17.77 6.94
C ASN A 48 5.24 16.33 6.44
N GLN A 49 6.40 16.00 5.84
CA GLN A 49 6.69 14.67 5.27
C GLN A 49 5.78 14.26 4.10
N THR A 50 4.99 15.19 3.54
CA THR A 50 4.24 15.00 2.30
C THR A 50 5.01 15.63 1.14
N THR A 51 5.22 14.85 0.09
CA THR A 51 5.78 15.32 -1.17
C THR A 51 4.72 16.14 -1.91
N MET A 52 5.02 17.42 -2.12
CA MET A 52 4.14 18.39 -2.77
C MET A 52 4.71 18.73 -4.15
N VAL A 53 3.89 18.57 -5.19
CA VAL A 53 4.29 18.84 -6.58
C VAL A 53 3.62 20.10 -7.12
N PRO A 54 4.29 20.84 -8.02
CA PRO A 54 3.74 22.02 -8.65
C PRO A 54 2.63 21.61 -9.62
N ILE A 55 1.39 21.80 -9.19
CA ILE A 55 0.23 21.22 -9.88
C ILE A 55 0.09 21.73 -11.31
N ARG A 56 0.39 23.02 -11.55
CA ARG A 56 0.35 23.62 -12.88
C ARG A 56 1.28 22.88 -13.85
N VAL A 57 2.52 22.64 -13.43
CA VAL A 57 3.55 22.03 -14.27
C VAL A 57 3.18 20.58 -14.63
N VAL A 58 2.67 19.83 -13.65
CA VAL A 58 2.21 18.45 -13.88
C VAL A 58 0.98 18.43 -14.80
N SER A 59 -0.02 19.28 -14.54
CA SER A 59 -1.26 19.31 -15.32
C SER A 59 -1.07 19.82 -16.75
N GLU A 60 -0.28 20.87 -16.95
CA GLU A 60 0.05 21.37 -18.29
C GLU A 60 0.94 20.38 -19.07
N GLY A 61 1.83 19.65 -18.37
CA GLY A 61 2.59 18.54 -18.95
C GLY A 61 1.72 17.39 -19.47
N LEU A 62 0.51 17.24 -18.91
CA LEU A 62 -0.52 16.30 -19.39
C LEU A 62 -1.42 16.89 -20.48
N GLY A 63 -1.20 18.14 -20.88
CA GLY A 63 -2.04 18.87 -21.84
C GLY A 63 -3.33 19.44 -21.25
N TYR A 64 -3.48 19.46 -19.92
CA TYR A 64 -4.68 20.01 -19.26
C TYR A 64 -4.61 21.53 -19.15
N LYS A 65 -5.76 22.18 -19.21
CA LYS A 65 -5.86 23.63 -19.04
C LYS A 65 -5.86 23.98 -17.55
N VAL A 66 -5.03 24.93 -17.13
CA VAL A 66 -4.93 25.36 -15.73
C VAL A 66 -5.21 26.85 -15.59
N ASP A 67 -6.33 27.18 -14.96
CA ASP A 67 -6.76 28.54 -14.67
C ASP A 67 -6.51 28.89 -13.19
N TRP A 68 -6.12 30.14 -12.92
CA TRP A 68 -5.95 30.66 -11.56
C TRP A 68 -6.95 31.79 -11.31
N SER A 69 -7.71 31.69 -10.21
CA SER A 69 -8.57 32.75 -9.72
C SER A 69 -7.95 33.40 -8.49
N GLN A 70 -7.50 34.64 -8.65
CA GLN A 70 -6.85 35.40 -7.58
C GLN A 70 -7.82 35.75 -6.44
N SER A 71 -9.07 36.12 -6.77
CA SER A 71 -10.07 36.51 -5.77
C SER A 71 -10.58 35.33 -4.95
N ALA A 72 -10.65 34.14 -5.56
CA ALA A 72 -11.08 32.91 -4.88
C ALA A 72 -9.91 32.12 -4.27
N GLN A 73 -8.67 32.50 -4.55
CA GLN A 73 -7.47 31.71 -4.24
C GLN A 73 -7.61 30.25 -4.70
N GLN A 74 -8.04 30.06 -5.95
CA GLN A 74 -8.34 28.75 -6.51
C GLN A 74 -7.53 28.46 -7.76
N VAL A 75 -7.01 27.24 -7.85
CA VAL A 75 -6.54 26.65 -9.10
C VAL A 75 -7.65 25.75 -9.64
N SER A 76 -8.02 25.95 -10.90
CA SER A 76 -8.95 25.09 -11.62
C SER A 76 -8.19 24.39 -12.76
N ILE A 77 -8.25 23.07 -12.78
CA ILE A 77 -7.65 22.24 -13.83
C ILE A 77 -8.79 21.63 -14.62
N VAL A 78 -8.77 21.83 -15.93
CA VAL A 78 -9.82 21.34 -16.83
C VAL A 78 -9.20 20.38 -17.83
N ASN A 79 -9.75 19.17 -17.88
CA ASN A 79 -9.45 18.15 -18.88
C ASN A 79 -10.76 17.69 -19.52
N GLY A 80 -11.10 18.26 -20.69
CA GLY A 80 -12.39 17.99 -21.31
C GLY A 80 -13.56 18.40 -20.39
N PRO A 81 -14.45 17.47 -20.00
CA PRO A 81 -15.56 17.75 -19.09
C PRO A 81 -15.13 17.78 -17.61
N ASP A 82 -13.97 17.22 -17.27
CA ASP A 82 -13.53 17.07 -15.90
C ASP A 82 -12.88 18.34 -15.38
N THR A 83 -13.27 18.74 -14.18
CA THR A 83 -12.77 19.93 -13.49
C THR A 83 -12.30 19.56 -12.09
N VAL A 84 -11.05 19.88 -11.78
CA VAL A 84 -10.48 19.81 -10.44
C VAL A 84 -10.27 21.22 -9.94
N VAL A 85 -10.93 21.59 -8.83
CA VAL A 85 -10.76 22.89 -8.18
C VAL A 85 -10.07 22.71 -6.83
N LEU A 86 -8.95 23.37 -6.66
CA LEU A 86 -8.15 23.38 -5.45
C LEU A 86 -8.18 24.78 -4.84
N THR A 87 -8.70 24.89 -3.62
CA THR A 87 -8.65 26.14 -2.86
C THR A 87 -7.42 26.12 -1.96
N ILE A 88 -6.61 27.18 -2.00
CA ILE A 88 -5.40 27.29 -1.19
C ILE A 88 -5.74 27.22 0.30
N ASN A 89 -4.91 26.49 1.06
CA ASN A 89 -5.01 26.23 2.49
C ASN A 89 -6.27 25.45 2.93
N GLN A 90 -7.03 24.88 2.00
CA GLN A 90 -8.13 23.97 2.33
C GLN A 90 -7.66 22.51 2.27
N GLY A 91 -8.12 21.71 3.24
CA GLY A 91 -7.86 20.27 3.31
C GLY A 91 -8.72 19.43 2.37
N THR A 92 -9.35 20.05 1.37
CA THR A 92 -10.24 19.41 0.40
C THR A 92 -10.08 20.04 -0.98
N ALA A 93 -10.28 19.25 -2.03
CA ALA A 93 -10.43 19.70 -3.41
C ALA A 93 -11.84 19.37 -3.91
N ALA A 94 -12.37 20.14 -4.86
CA ALA A 94 -13.63 19.82 -5.52
C ALA A 94 -13.36 19.18 -6.88
N ILE A 95 -13.85 17.96 -7.10
CA ILE A 95 -13.74 17.22 -8.35
C ILE A 95 -15.14 17.18 -8.97
N ASN A 96 -15.34 17.85 -10.09
CA ASN A 96 -16.66 17.99 -10.72
C ASN A 96 -17.76 18.47 -9.73
N GLY A 97 -17.36 19.28 -8.74
CA GLY A 97 -18.21 19.77 -7.66
C GLY A 97 -18.27 18.91 -6.38
N ALA A 98 -17.76 17.67 -6.40
CA ALA A 98 -17.72 16.80 -5.22
C ALA A 98 -16.44 17.02 -4.39
N LEU A 99 -16.56 17.14 -3.06
CA LEU A 99 -15.42 17.38 -2.18
C LEU A 99 -14.63 16.09 -1.89
N VAL A 100 -13.32 16.14 -2.13
CA VAL A 100 -12.35 15.06 -1.89
C VAL A 100 -11.29 15.55 -0.89
N PRO A 101 -11.00 14.79 0.18
CA PRO A 101 -10.02 15.19 1.19
C PRO A 101 -8.59 15.16 0.67
N LEU A 102 -7.77 16.08 1.17
CA LEU A 102 -6.33 16.14 0.98
C LEU A 102 -5.64 15.74 2.29
N ASN A 103 -4.63 14.87 2.21
CA ASN A 103 -3.79 14.53 3.36
C ASN A 103 -2.88 15.69 3.80
N GLN A 104 -2.65 16.66 2.93
CA GLN A 104 -2.02 17.95 3.23
C GLN A 104 -2.70 19.03 2.37
N PRO A 105 -3.12 20.18 2.93
CA PRO A 105 -3.75 21.25 2.16
C PRO A 105 -2.91 21.72 0.96
N ALA A 106 -3.59 22.08 -0.13
CA ALA A 106 -2.93 22.75 -1.25
C ALA A 106 -2.36 24.09 -0.78
N MET A 107 -1.15 24.46 -1.21
CA MET A 107 -0.47 25.66 -0.74
C MET A 107 0.13 26.47 -1.88
N ALA A 108 0.19 27.79 -1.71
CA ALA A 108 0.86 28.68 -2.65
C ALA A 108 2.20 29.13 -2.07
N GLN A 109 3.29 28.95 -2.81
CA GLN A 109 4.63 29.40 -2.42
C GLN A 109 5.39 29.94 -3.62
N LYS A 110 5.96 31.15 -3.49
CA LYS A 110 6.71 31.85 -4.57
C LYS A 110 5.96 31.88 -5.91
N GLY A 111 4.64 32.12 -5.88
CA GLY A 111 3.80 32.17 -7.09
C GLY A 111 3.45 30.81 -7.71
N THR A 112 3.83 29.69 -7.08
CA THR A 112 3.51 28.33 -7.52
C THR A 112 2.55 27.66 -6.56
N THR A 113 1.53 26.98 -7.08
CA THR A 113 0.62 26.16 -6.28
C THR A 113 1.13 24.73 -6.18
N TYR A 114 1.19 24.22 -4.96
CA TYR A 114 1.69 22.92 -4.59
C TYR A 114 0.59 22.05 -4.02
N VAL A 115 0.52 20.79 -4.45
CA VAL A 115 -0.54 19.85 -4.10
C VAL A 115 0.09 18.49 -3.77
N PRO A 116 -0.50 17.68 -2.85
CA PRO A 116 0.07 16.39 -2.51
C PRO A 116 0.20 15.49 -3.74
N LEU A 117 1.39 14.94 -3.97
CA LEU A 117 1.69 14.05 -5.09
C LEU A 117 0.67 12.92 -5.23
N ARG A 118 0.27 12.32 -4.10
CA ARG A 118 -0.74 11.24 -4.05
C ARG A 118 -2.11 11.68 -4.55
N PHE A 119 -2.53 12.91 -4.24
CA PHE A 119 -3.78 13.45 -4.76
C PHE A 119 -3.68 13.65 -6.28
N VAL A 120 -2.57 14.25 -6.74
CA VAL A 120 -2.34 14.50 -8.17
C VAL A 120 -2.33 13.20 -8.96
N SER A 121 -1.63 12.18 -8.46
CA SER A 121 -1.56 10.89 -9.15
C SER A 121 -2.89 10.16 -9.19
N SER A 122 -3.64 10.18 -8.08
CA SER A 122 -4.95 9.54 -7.99
C SER A 122 -5.99 10.22 -8.88
N GLN A 123 -6.05 11.55 -8.88
CA GLN A 123 -7.12 12.27 -9.57
C GLN A 123 -6.83 12.51 -11.04
N LEU A 124 -5.55 12.57 -11.44
CA LEU A 124 -5.16 12.73 -12.84
C LEU A 124 -4.84 11.40 -13.54
N GLY A 125 -5.08 10.27 -12.88
CA GLY A 125 -4.88 8.93 -13.45
C GLY A 125 -3.42 8.59 -13.75
N LEU A 126 -2.50 9.08 -12.91
CA LEU A 126 -1.06 8.86 -13.06
C LEU A 126 -0.56 7.77 -12.11
N GLN A 127 0.34 6.93 -12.61
CA GLN A 127 1.12 6.04 -11.75
C GLN A 127 2.35 6.77 -11.23
N VAL A 128 2.75 6.50 -9.98
CA VAL A 128 3.91 7.14 -9.35
C VAL A 128 4.99 6.11 -9.05
N LYS A 129 6.23 6.42 -9.44
CA LYS A 129 7.42 5.70 -9.02
C LYS A 129 8.37 6.67 -8.33
N TRP A 130 8.80 6.33 -7.12
CA TRP A 130 9.87 7.05 -6.42
C TRP A 130 11.19 6.31 -6.58
N ASN A 131 12.24 7.03 -6.98
CA ASN A 131 13.62 6.54 -6.94
C ASN A 131 14.41 7.34 -5.91
N ASN A 132 14.82 6.67 -4.83
CA ASN A 132 15.52 7.29 -3.71
C ASN A 132 17.01 7.57 -3.99
N GLY A 133 17.63 6.82 -4.91
CA GLY A 133 19.04 6.97 -5.29
C GLY A 133 19.27 8.22 -6.15
N ASP A 134 18.35 8.45 -7.10
CA ASP A 134 18.44 9.57 -8.06
C ASP A 134 17.62 10.80 -7.64
N LYS A 135 16.88 10.69 -6.52
CA LYS A 135 15.90 11.69 -6.06
C LYS A 135 14.94 12.08 -7.18
N THR A 136 14.28 11.08 -7.77
CA THR A 136 13.38 11.28 -8.90
C THR A 136 11.97 10.77 -8.60
N VAL A 137 10.97 11.61 -8.88
CA VAL A 137 9.55 11.23 -8.97
C VAL A 137 9.25 10.97 -10.43
N SER A 138 8.76 9.78 -10.79
CA SER A 138 8.24 9.51 -12.15
C SER A 138 6.73 9.33 -12.11
N LEU A 139 6.05 10.11 -12.95
CA LEU A 139 4.62 10.08 -13.21
C LEU A 139 4.40 9.42 -14.57
N PHE A 140 3.45 8.49 -14.67
CA PHE A 140 3.12 7.82 -15.93
C PHE A 140 1.64 7.95 -16.24
N THR A 141 1.31 8.36 -17.47
CA THR A 141 -0.06 8.36 -17.98
C THR A 141 -0.56 6.94 -18.23
N SER A 142 -1.86 6.74 -18.02
CA SER A 142 -2.51 5.46 -18.25
C SER A 142 -2.38 5.04 -19.73
N GLY A 143 -1.66 3.95 -19.99
CA GLY A 143 -1.41 3.41 -21.34
C GLY A 143 0.04 3.45 -21.83
N ASN A 144 0.97 4.07 -21.09
CA ASN A 144 2.38 4.14 -21.48
C ASN A 144 3.35 3.74 -20.35
N PRO A 145 3.37 2.45 -19.92
CA PRO A 145 4.25 1.98 -18.84
C PRO A 145 5.72 1.85 -19.25
N ALA A 146 6.05 2.03 -20.54
CA ALA A 146 7.40 2.03 -21.07
C ALA A 146 7.55 3.23 -22.01
N GLY A 147 7.84 4.41 -21.45
CA GLY A 147 7.80 5.68 -22.19
C GLY A 147 8.42 5.61 -23.59
N GLY A 148 7.58 5.81 -24.61
CA GLY A 148 8.02 6.04 -25.98
C GLY A 148 6.91 5.95 -27.03
N GLN A 149 6.17 7.04 -27.25
CA GLN A 149 6.03 7.76 -28.53
C GLN A 149 4.83 8.72 -28.47
N ILE A 150 5.15 10.02 -28.54
CA ILE A 150 4.23 11.06 -28.97
C ILE A 150 4.02 10.87 -30.47
N GLY A 151 2.81 10.43 -30.86
CA GLY A 151 2.36 10.38 -32.24
C GLY A 151 1.40 11.53 -32.52
N THR A 152 1.90 12.62 -33.09
CA THR A 152 1.14 13.73 -33.64
C THR A 152 0.30 13.32 -34.85
N THR A 153 -1.01 13.58 -34.84
CA THR A 153 -1.77 13.99 -36.05
C THR A 153 -3.05 14.74 -35.67
N VAL A 154 -3.23 15.93 -36.26
CA VAL A 154 -4.42 16.79 -36.36
C VAL A 154 -4.64 17.03 -37.88
N PRO A 155 -5.81 17.44 -38.44
CA PRO A 155 -7.23 17.35 -38.04
C PRO A 155 -8.14 16.66 -39.09
N GLY A 156 -9.33 16.22 -38.67
CA GLY A 156 -10.43 15.85 -39.58
C GLY A 156 -11.78 16.32 -39.02
N THR A 157 -12.41 17.23 -39.74
CA THR A 157 -13.59 18.05 -39.40
C THR A 157 -14.94 17.33 -39.32
N SER A 158 -15.82 17.92 -38.50
CA SER A 158 -17.28 18.09 -38.65
C SER A 158 -18.23 16.91 -38.37
N GLY A 159 -19.04 17.08 -37.31
CA GLY A 159 -20.31 16.35 -37.13
C GLY A 159 -20.98 16.66 -35.79
N ASN A 160 -21.76 17.74 -35.74
CA ASN A 160 -22.59 18.15 -34.61
C ASN A 160 -23.85 17.27 -34.51
N ALA A 161 -24.15 16.66 -33.36
CA ALA A 161 -25.52 16.34 -32.91
C ALA A 161 -25.50 15.84 -31.46
N GLY A 162 -26.26 16.52 -30.59
CA GLY A 162 -26.32 16.25 -29.16
C GLY A 162 -27.13 15.02 -28.75
N GLY A 163 -27.20 14.84 -27.43
CA GLY A 163 -28.19 13.98 -26.78
C GLY A 163 -27.61 12.76 -26.06
N THR A 164 -28.03 12.62 -24.81
CA THR A 164 -28.00 11.43 -23.94
C THR A 164 -26.69 11.04 -23.27
N VAL A 165 -26.48 11.65 -22.10
CA VAL A 165 -25.98 10.93 -20.93
C VAL A 165 -26.88 9.70 -20.74
N THR A 166 -26.34 8.51 -20.89
CA THR A 166 -26.98 7.27 -20.42
C THR A 166 -25.89 6.36 -19.85
N PRO A 167 -26.24 5.55 -18.85
CA PRO A 167 -25.54 5.47 -17.59
C PRO A 167 -24.54 4.32 -17.60
N THR A 168 -23.71 4.22 -16.57
CA THR A 168 -23.22 2.92 -16.08
C THR A 168 -24.38 1.92 -16.20
N PRO A 169 -24.20 0.71 -16.76
CA PRO A 169 -25.22 -0.30 -16.59
C PRO A 169 -25.27 -0.54 -15.10
N THR A 170 -26.34 -0.07 -14.48
CA THR A 170 -26.75 -0.55 -13.18
C THR A 170 -27.09 -2.01 -13.44
N PRO A 171 -26.26 -2.97 -12.99
CA PRO A 171 -26.73 -4.33 -13.01
C PRO A 171 -27.95 -4.35 -12.08
N GLY A 172 -28.98 -5.13 -12.43
CA GLY A 172 -30.33 -4.97 -11.86
C GLY A 172 -30.32 -4.84 -10.33
N ALA A 173 -31.30 -4.16 -9.72
CA ALA A 173 -31.30 -3.68 -8.32
C ALA A 173 -30.79 -4.64 -7.20
N ASN A 174 -30.61 -5.93 -7.48
CA ASN A 174 -30.05 -6.95 -6.59
C ASN A 174 -28.62 -7.42 -6.95
N ALA A 175 -27.96 -6.82 -7.94
CA ALA A 175 -26.65 -7.22 -8.44
C ALA A 175 -25.55 -7.03 -7.39
N ALA A 176 -24.57 -7.93 -7.43
CA ALA A 176 -23.37 -7.78 -6.62
C ALA A 176 -22.50 -6.63 -7.14
N VAL A 177 -21.69 -6.10 -6.26
CA VAL A 177 -20.81 -4.97 -6.53
C VAL A 177 -19.38 -5.38 -6.20
N LEU A 178 -18.49 -5.25 -7.18
CA LEU A 178 -17.07 -5.52 -7.05
C LEU A 178 -16.40 -4.38 -6.27
N GLN A 179 -15.91 -4.69 -5.08
CA GLN A 179 -15.32 -3.73 -4.15
C GLN A 179 -13.81 -3.62 -4.31
N ALA A 180 -13.12 -4.75 -4.52
CA ALA A 180 -11.68 -4.79 -4.64
C ALA A 180 -11.22 -5.94 -5.52
N ILE A 181 -10.08 -5.75 -6.15
CA ILE A 181 -9.31 -6.80 -6.80
C ILE A 181 -7.86 -6.52 -6.41
N SER A 182 -7.16 -7.55 -5.93
CA SER A 182 -5.74 -7.49 -5.62
C SER A 182 -5.03 -8.73 -6.14
N PHE A 183 -3.72 -8.61 -6.35
CA PHE A 183 -2.90 -9.73 -6.76
C PHE A 183 -1.55 -9.69 -6.03
N SER A 184 -1.23 -10.78 -5.32
CA SER A 184 0.04 -10.97 -4.64
C SER A 184 0.38 -12.46 -4.57
N ASP A 185 1.68 -12.80 -4.63
CA ASP A 185 2.18 -14.17 -4.50
C ASP A 185 1.45 -15.21 -5.37
N ASN A 186 1.30 -14.90 -6.67
CA ASN A 186 0.57 -15.73 -7.62
C ASN A 186 -0.92 -15.97 -7.28
N ARG A 187 -1.50 -15.18 -6.37
CA ARG A 187 -2.89 -15.27 -5.98
C ARG A 187 -3.64 -13.99 -6.31
N LEU A 188 -4.66 -14.11 -7.14
CA LEU A 188 -5.68 -13.08 -7.33
C LEU A 188 -6.72 -13.19 -6.22
N MET A 189 -7.14 -12.07 -5.66
CA MET A 189 -8.33 -11.94 -4.83
C MET A 189 -9.29 -10.95 -5.47
N VAL A 190 -10.58 -11.29 -5.50
CA VAL A 190 -11.67 -10.47 -6.00
C VAL A 190 -12.74 -10.42 -4.91
N THR A 191 -13.06 -9.24 -4.40
CA THR A 191 -13.99 -9.05 -3.27
C THR A 191 -15.24 -8.33 -3.72
N THR A 192 -16.40 -8.89 -3.40
CA THR A 192 -17.72 -8.31 -3.67
C THR A 192 -18.45 -7.94 -2.37
N ASP A 193 -19.55 -7.19 -2.49
CA ASP A 193 -20.43 -6.83 -1.36
C ASP A 193 -21.33 -7.99 -0.90
N LYS A 194 -21.63 -8.93 -1.80
CA LYS A 194 -22.45 -10.13 -1.57
C LYS A 194 -21.87 -11.33 -2.31
N THR A 195 -22.32 -12.54 -1.98
CA THR A 195 -21.86 -13.77 -2.64
C THR A 195 -22.19 -13.76 -4.14
N VAL A 196 -21.26 -14.24 -4.97
CA VAL A 196 -21.40 -14.24 -6.43
C VAL A 196 -21.12 -15.64 -7.00
N SER A 197 -21.87 -16.01 -8.03
CA SER A 197 -21.57 -17.19 -8.85
C SER A 197 -20.49 -16.84 -9.88
N VAL A 198 -19.37 -17.57 -9.83
CA VAL A 198 -18.22 -17.37 -10.71
C VAL A 198 -18.13 -18.54 -11.67
N LYS A 199 -18.01 -18.23 -12.97
CA LYS A 199 -17.58 -19.20 -13.97
C LYS A 199 -16.15 -18.90 -14.37
N ASP A 200 -15.34 -19.93 -14.53
CA ASP A 200 -13.96 -19.82 -14.95
C ASP A 200 -13.70 -20.61 -16.24
N SER A 201 -12.74 -20.14 -17.03
CA SER A 201 -12.27 -20.83 -18.22
C SER A 201 -10.82 -20.47 -18.55
N VAL A 202 -10.15 -21.37 -19.27
CA VAL A 202 -8.83 -21.13 -19.84
C VAL A 202 -8.97 -20.85 -21.33
N LEU A 203 -8.28 -19.82 -21.81
CA LEU A 203 -8.23 -19.47 -23.22
C LEU A 203 -6.79 -19.62 -23.71
N ALA A 204 -6.59 -20.18 -24.90
CA ALA A 204 -5.29 -20.29 -25.56
C ALA A 204 -5.14 -19.23 -26.67
N GLY A 205 -3.90 -18.81 -26.94
CA GLY A 205 -3.55 -17.90 -28.04
C GLY A 205 -4.10 -16.47 -27.91
N PRO A 206 -3.63 -15.63 -26.96
CA PRO A 206 -2.67 -15.88 -25.89
C PRO A 206 -3.30 -16.56 -24.66
N ASP A 207 -2.45 -17.17 -23.83
CA ASP A 207 -2.86 -17.93 -22.63
C ASP A 207 -3.46 -17.01 -21.55
N ARG A 208 -4.70 -17.32 -21.14
CA ARG A 208 -5.46 -16.51 -20.19
C ARG A 208 -6.32 -17.38 -19.29
N ILE A 209 -6.53 -16.92 -18.06
CA ILE A 209 -7.62 -17.39 -17.19
C ILE A 209 -8.68 -16.30 -17.16
N LEU A 210 -9.91 -16.64 -17.52
CA LEU A 210 -11.05 -15.74 -17.51
C LEU A 210 -11.99 -16.14 -16.36
N LEU A 211 -12.32 -15.18 -15.50
CA LEU A 211 -13.38 -15.26 -14.51
C LEU A 211 -14.57 -14.42 -14.97
N GLU A 212 -15.76 -14.99 -14.90
CA GLU A 212 -17.02 -14.33 -15.22
C GLU A 212 -17.91 -14.29 -13.97
N LEU A 213 -18.04 -13.09 -13.40
CA LEU A 213 -18.86 -12.81 -12.22
C LEU A 213 -20.26 -12.41 -12.69
N SER A 214 -21.18 -13.37 -12.65
CA SER A 214 -22.55 -13.15 -13.14
C SER A 214 -23.33 -12.19 -12.24
N ASN A 215 -24.18 -11.35 -12.83
CA ASN A 215 -25.01 -10.37 -12.12
C ASN A 215 -24.19 -9.46 -11.18
N THR A 216 -23.04 -8.97 -11.67
CA THR A 216 -22.08 -8.16 -10.91
C THR A 216 -21.76 -6.87 -11.66
N GLY A 217 -21.61 -5.76 -10.94
CA GLY A 217 -21.13 -4.48 -11.45
C GLY A 217 -19.92 -3.95 -10.67
N PHE A 218 -19.39 -2.80 -11.07
CA PHE A 218 -18.29 -2.18 -10.35
C PHE A 218 -18.74 -1.36 -9.15
N GLY A 219 -18.00 -1.48 -8.06
CA GLY A 219 -18.11 -0.60 -6.91
C GLY A 219 -17.34 0.70 -7.07
N PRO A 220 -17.61 1.69 -6.21
CA PRO A 220 -17.00 3.01 -6.29
C PRO A 220 -15.48 3.00 -6.24
N ALA A 221 -14.88 2.00 -5.58
CA ALA A 221 -13.44 1.89 -5.40
C ALA A 221 -12.70 1.36 -6.64
N ILE A 222 -13.38 0.68 -7.57
CA ILE A 222 -12.72 -0.04 -8.66
C ILE A 222 -13.16 0.36 -10.08
N GLY A 223 -14.38 0.86 -10.23
CA GLY A 223 -14.92 1.24 -11.54
C GLY A 223 -15.57 2.61 -11.58
N SER A 224 -15.22 3.51 -10.65
CA SER A 224 -15.58 4.91 -10.77
C SER A 224 -15.05 5.45 -12.11
N GLY A 225 -15.95 5.94 -12.97
CA GLY A 225 -15.61 6.45 -14.30
C GLY A 225 -15.44 5.40 -15.40
N MET A 226 -15.63 4.10 -15.11
CA MET A 226 -15.56 3.05 -16.14
C MET A 226 -16.93 2.78 -16.78
N ALA A 227 -17.00 2.85 -18.10
CA ALA A 227 -18.16 2.47 -18.91
C ALA A 227 -18.08 1.01 -19.38
N VAL A 228 -19.16 0.52 -20.01
CA VAL A 228 -19.16 -0.81 -20.63
C VAL A 228 -18.14 -0.88 -21.76
N GLY A 229 -17.29 -1.90 -21.68
CA GLY A 229 -16.20 -2.12 -22.60
C GLY A 229 -14.90 -1.43 -22.18
N ASP A 230 -14.92 -0.56 -21.17
CA ASP A 230 -13.70 0.02 -20.62
C ASP A 230 -12.94 -1.05 -19.82
N VAL A 231 -11.62 -1.06 -19.98
CA VAL A 231 -10.74 -2.07 -19.40
C VAL A 231 -9.88 -1.43 -18.31
N GLY A 232 -10.09 -1.88 -17.08
CA GLY A 232 -9.22 -1.60 -15.95
C GLY A 232 -8.07 -2.60 -15.90
N THR A 233 -6.94 -2.21 -15.32
CA THR A 233 -5.76 -3.08 -15.17
C THR A 233 -5.23 -3.05 -13.75
N ILE A 234 -4.61 -4.16 -13.34
CA ILE A 234 -3.98 -4.32 -12.03
C ILE A 234 -2.56 -4.80 -12.27
N SER A 235 -1.61 -4.17 -11.57
CA SER A 235 -0.21 -4.52 -11.68
C SER A 235 0.03 -5.95 -11.20
N ALA A 236 0.73 -6.73 -12.03
CA ALA A 236 1.27 -8.04 -11.70
C ALA A 236 2.81 -8.01 -11.75
N ALA A 237 3.43 -6.86 -11.46
CA ALA A 237 4.87 -6.64 -11.67
C ALA A 237 5.78 -7.64 -10.93
N ASN A 238 5.29 -8.22 -9.82
CA ASN A 238 6.02 -9.22 -9.02
C ASN A 238 5.61 -10.68 -9.36
N ALA A 239 4.85 -10.89 -10.44
CA ALA A 239 4.33 -12.20 -10.80
C ALA A 239 5.25 -12.94 -11.78
N ASP A 240 5.56 -14.21 -11.45
CA ASP A 240 6.42 -15.07 -12.27
C ASP A 240 5.83 -15.25 -13.69
N ASN A 241 4.56 -15.66 -13.78
CA ASN A 241 3.90 -16.03 -15.03
C ASN A 241 2.65 -15.20 -15.40
N VAL A 242 2.42 -14.06 -14.76
CA VAL A 242 1.33 -13.15 -15.14
C VAL A 242 1.92 -11.96 -15.87
N SER A 243 1.39 -11.66 -17.05
CA SER A 243 1.78 -10.48 -17.82
C SER A 243 0.99 -9.25 -17.36
N GLN A 244 -0.31 -9.42 -17.11
CA GLN A 244 -1.20 -8.38 -16.58
C GLN A 244 -2.50 -8.99 -16.08
N ILE A 245 -3.23 -8.25 -15.27
CA ILE A 245 -4.60 -8.59 -14.89
C ILE A 245 -5.51 -7.47 -15.36
N ARG A 246 -6.60 -7.83 -16.03
CA ARG A 246 -7.57 -6.91 -16.62
C ARG A 246 -8.95 -7.18 -16.05
N TYR A 247 -9.77 -6.15 -15.95
CA TYR A 247 -11.16 -6.30 -15.54
C TYR A 247 -12.05 -5.33 -16.32
N PHE A 248 -13.23 -5.79 -16.73
CA PHE A 248 -14.17 -5.00 -17.54
C PHE A 248 -15.58 -5.59 -17.53
N VAL A 249 -16.55 -4.80 -17.97
CA VAL A 249 -17.91 -5.28 -18.29
C VAL A 249 -18.00 -5.37 -19.82
N PRO A 250 -18.17 -6.55 -20.43
CA PRO A 250 -18.21 -6.69 -21.89
C PRO A 250 -19.49 -6.12 -22.49
N LYS A 251 -19.38 -5.48 -23.66
CA LYS A 251 -20.54 -4.96 -24.42
C LYS A 251 -21.55 -6.06 -24.79
N SER A 252 -21.07 -7.28 -25.00
CA SER A 252 -21.91 -8.44 -25.33
C SER A 252 -22.68 -9.00 -24.13
N ASN A 253 -22.25 -8.72 -22.89
CA ASN A 253 -22.89 -9.21 -21.68
C ASN A 253 -22.75 -8.18 -20.53
N PRO A 254 -23.56 -7.11 -20.53
CA PRO A 254 -23.40 -5.98 -19.63
C PRO A 254 -23.77 -6.26 -18.15
N ASN A 255 -24.25 -7.47 -17.84
CA ASN A 255 -24.59 -7.90 -16.48
C ASN A 255 -23.49 -8.76 -15.84
N THR A 256 -22.31 -8.83 -16.44
CA THR A 256 -21.22 -9.68 -15.98
C THR A 256 -19.95 -8.85 -15.88
N VAL A 257 -19.26 -8.93 -14.74
CA VAL A 257 -17.87 -8.45 -14.65
C VAL A 257 -16.96 -9.59 -15.08
N GLN A 258 -16.08 -9.32 -16.03
CA GLN A 258 -15.02 -10.23 -16.41
C GLN A 258 -13.71 -9.78 -15.77
N VAL A 259 -12.99 -10.72 -15.15
CA VAL A 259 -11.61 -10.54 -14.68
C VAL A 259 -10.73 -11.52 -15.45
N VAL A 260 -9.71 -11.01 -16.12
CA VAL A 260 -8.82 -11.76 -17.00
C VAL A 260 -7.40 -11.70 -16.44
N ILE A 261 -6.82 -12.86 -16.16
CA ILE A 261 -5.41 -13.00 -15.85
C ILE A 261 -4.72 -13.37 -17.17
N ASP A 262 -4.00 -12.42 -17.77
CA ASP A 262 -3.17 -12.69 -18.93
C ASP A 262 -1.86 -13.34 -18.48
N LEU A 263 -1.53 -14.48 -19.06
CA LEU A 263 -0.37 -15.28 -18.67
C LEU A 263 0.77 -15.12 -19.67
N LYS A 264 2.02 -15.30 -19.21
CA LYS A 264 3.19 -15.38 -20.10
C LYS A 264 3.26 -16.76 -20.77
N SER A 265 2.71 -17.80 -20.13
CA SER A 265 2.57 -19.18 -20.60
C SER A 265 1.41 -19.90 -19.88
N ALA A 266 0.87 -20.97 -20.47
CA ALA A 266 -0.21 -21.76 -19.86
C ALA A 266 0.09 -22.16 -18.41
N ASN A 267 -0.92 -22.09 -17.55
CA ASN A 267 -0.77 -22.27 -16.11
C ASN A 267 -1.97 -22.98 -15.50
N THR A 268 -1.71 -23.90 -14.58
CA THR A 268 -2.76 -24.49 -13.74
C THR A 268 -3.15 -23.51 -12.63
N TYR A 269 -4.38 -23.60 -12.15
CA TYR A 269 -4.88 -22.74 -11.08
C TYR A 269 -5.94 -23.45 -10.23
N LYS A 270 -6.17 -22.92 -9.03
CA LYS A 270 -7.30 -23.27 -8.17
C LYS A 270 -8.17 -22.06 -7.94
N LEU A 271 -9.44 -22.17 -8.35
CA LEU A 271 -10.49 -21.24 -7.99
C LEU A 271 -11.12 -21.69 -6.65
N SER A 272 -11.32 -20.75 -5.74
CA SER A 272 -12.11 -20.97 -4.52
C SER A 272 -12.90 -19.74 -4.15
N THR A 273 -14.05 -19.92 -3.51
CA THR A 273 -14.91 -18.83 -3.04
C THR A 273 -15.14 -19.00 -1.55
N GLU A 274 -14.92 -17.95 -0.77
CA GLU A 274 -15.20 -17.90 0.66
C GLU A 274 -15.99 -16.63 0.98
N GLY A 275 -17.28 -16.80 1.28
CA GLY A 275 -18.19 -15.67 1.46
C GLY A 275 -18.24 -14.81 0.20
N THR A 276 -17.93 -13.52 0.35
CA THR A 276 -17.93 -12.55 -0.75
C THR A 276 -16.56 -12.40 -1.44
N SER A 277 -15.60 -13.25 -1.11
CA SER A 277 -14.26 -13.23 -1.71
C SER A 277 -14.04 -14.42 -2.62
N ILE A 278 -13.46 -14.15 -3.78
CA ILE A 278 -13.12 -15.13 -4.81
C ILE A 278 -11.59 -15.12 -4.93
N PHE A 279 -10.98 -16.29 -4.91
CA PHE A 279 -9.54 -16.46 -4.98
C PHE A 279 -9.16 -17.30 -6.19
N VAL A 280 -8.18 -16.82 -6.97
CA VAL A 280 -7.49 -17.63 -7.98
C VAL A 280 -6.04 -17.77 -7.55
N ALA A 281 -5.68 -18.94 -7.06
CA ALA A 281 -4.29 -19.29 -6.82
C ALA A 281 -3.73 -19.87 -8.12
N LEU A 282 -2.81 -19.16 -8.75
CA LEU A 282 -2.06 -19.66 -9.89
C LEU A 282 -0.96 -20.57 -9.39
N ASP A 283 -0.82 -21.73 -10.01
CA ASP A 283 0.42 -22.47 -9.89
C ASP A 283 1.54 -21.62 -10.51
N LYS A 284 2.79 -21.82 -10.13
CA LYS A 284 3.88 -21.09 -10.77
C LYS A 284 4.20 -21.82 -12.08
N ALA A 285 3.92 -21.22 -13.24
CA ALA A 285 4.31 -21.85 -14.50
C ALA A 285 5.83 -21.95 -14.54
N SER A 286 6.30 -23.19 -14.51
CA SER A 286 7.70 -23.54 -14.26
C SER A 286 8.30 -22.86 -13.01
N ALA A 287 7.59 -22.89 -11.89
CA ALA A 287 8.35 -23.22 -10.69
C ALA A 287 8.86 -24.65 -10.90
N PRO A 288 10.17 -24.94 -10.78
CA PRO A 288 10.49 -26.19 -10.10
C PRO A 288 9.63 -26.14 -8.86
N ASN A 289 8.71 -27.11 -8.65
CA ASN A 289 7.95 -27.28 -7.41
C ASN A 289 8.69 -26.52 -6.32
N THR A 290 8.24 -25.31 -5.93
CA THR A 290 9.05 -24.59 -4.94
C THR A 290 8.86 -25.46 -3.74
N ASN A 291 9.86 -26.30 -3.49
CA ASN A 291 9.92 -27.31 -2.48
C ASN A 291 10.02 -26.60 -1.12
N VAL A 292 9.17 -25.60 -0.87
CA VAL A 292 8.91 -24.98 0.42
C VAL A 292 8.42 -26.13 1.27
N GLY A 293 9.34 -26.65 2.08
CA GLY A 293 9.15 -27.90 2.84
C GLY A 293 9.37 -29.20 2.03
N GLY A 294 9.25 -29.19 0.70
CA GLY A 294 9.29 -30.36 -0.18
C GLY A 294 10.63 -31.13 -0.27
N ASN A 295 11.71 -30.60 0.32
CA ASN A 295 13.06 -31.20 0.31
C ASN A 295 13.62 -31.45 1.73
N GLY A 296 12.75 -31.60 2.74
CA GLY A 296 13.17 -31.75 4.15
C GLY A 296 13.65 -30.44 4.81
N LYS A 297 13.47 -29.31 4.12
CA LYS A 297 13.70 -27.98 4.67
C LYS A 297 12.59 -27.57 5.62
N LYS A 298 12.91 -26.70 6.57
CA LYS A 298 11.93 -26.08 7.48
C LYS A 298 11.31 -24.83 6.88
N VAL A 299 10.00 -24.70 6.95
CA VAL A 299 9.26 -23.55 6.40
C VAL A 299 8.99 -22.54 7.51
N ILE A 300 9.52 -21.34 7.35
CA ILE A 300 9.37 -20.23 8.30
C ILE A 300 8.52 -19.15 7.66
N VAL A 301 7.43 -18.77 8.32
CA VAL A 301 6.63 -17.61 7.91
C VAL A 301 6.95 -16.43 8.82
N ILE A 302 7.35 -15.32 8.21
CA ILE A 302 7.58 -14.04 8.87
C ILE A 302 6.46 -13.08 8.48
N ASP A 303 5.75 -12.60 9.48
CA ASP A 303 4.65 -11.66 9.34
C ASP A 303 5.07 -10.26 9.79
N ALA A 304 5.06 -9.31 8.87
CA ALA A 304 5.26 -7.89 9.18
C ALA A 304 3.91 -7.26 9.52
N GLY A 305 3.68 -6.93 10.79
CA GLY A 305 2.41 -6.36 11.25
C GLY A 305 2.00 -5.08 10.50
N HIS A 306 0.69 -4.82 10.41
CA HIS A 306 0.09 -3.63 9.77
C HIS A 306 0.36 -3.53 8.25
N GLY A 307 0.18 -2.35 7.64
CA GLY A 307 0.44 -2.08 6.22
C GLY A 307 -0.57 -1.12 5.57
N ASP A 308 -0.14 -0.40 4.52
CA ASP A 308 -0.92 0.60 3.78
C ASP A 308 -1.70 1.58 4.70
N HIS A 309 -3.03 1.48 4.75
CA HIS A 309 -3.89 2.38 5.51
C HIS A 309 -3.87 2.13 7.03
N ASP A 310 -3.31 1.00 7.48
CA ASP A 310 -3.08 0.70 8.88
C ASP A 310 -1.62 1.02 9.22
N PRO A 311 -1.34 2.16 9.89
CA PRO A 311 0.01 2.54 10.28
C PRO A 311 0.53 1.78 11.51
N GLY A 312 -0.33 1.06 12.22
CA GLY A 312 -0.08 0.65 13.60
C GLY A 312 0.11 1.84 14.54
N ALA A 313 0.93 1.67 15.58
CA ALA A 313 1.29 2.76 16.47
C ALA A 313 2.06 3.89 15.74
N VAL A 314 1.73 5.13 16.08
CA VAL A 314 2.41 6.32 15.56
C VAL A 314 2.89 7.19 16.73
N GLY A 315 4.17 7.51 16.75
CA GLY A 315 4.79 8.29 17.81
C GLY A 315 6.27 8.51 17.56
N ASN A 316 6.88 9.50 18.20
CA ASN A 316 8.33 9.76 18.12
C ASN A 316 8.91 9.83 16.67
N SER A 317 8.06 10.32 15.74
CA SER A 317 8.33 10.44 14.30
C SER A 317 8.56 9.11 13.56
N ILE A 318 8.02 8.00 14.08
CA ILE A 318 7.98 6.71 13.41
C ILE A 318 6.55 6.16 13.32
N ARG A 319 6.32 5.31 12.33
CA ARG A 319 5.11 4.48 12.21
C ARG A 319 5.52 3.04 12.40
N GLU A 320 4.75 2.31 13.18
CA GLU A 320 5.02 0.92 13.50
C GLU A 320 5.17 0.06 12.23
N LYS A 321 4.28 0.23 11.24
CA LYS A 321 4.31 -0.55 10.00
C LYS A 321 5.64 -0.49 9.24
N ASP A 322 6.35 0.65 9.32
CA ASP A 322 7.63 0.87 8.63
C ASP A 322 8.76 0.14 9.36
N ILE A 323 8.76 0.20 10.70
CA ILE A 323 9.73 -0.50 11.54
C ILE A 323 9.51 -2.03 11.47
N ASN A 324 8.25 -2.47 11.52
CA ASN A 324 7.89 -3.88 11.37
C ASN A 324 8.40 -4.44 10.04
N LEU A 325 8.16 -3.74 8.92
CA LEU A 325 8.63 -4.15 7.61
C LEU A 325 10.17 -4.15 7.52
N GLY A 326 10.82 -3.10 8.02
CA GLY A 326 12.28 -2.99 8.02
C GLY A 326 12.97 -4.14 8.74
N ILE A 327 12.48 -4.49 9.94
CA ILE A 327 13.00 -5.64 10.70
C ILE A 327 12.67 -6.95 9.97
N ALA A 328 11.44 -7.13 9.49
CA ALA A 328 11.02 -8.36 8.83
C ALA A 328 11.82 -8.68 7.56
N LEU A 329 12.10 -7.70 6.72
CA LEU A 329 12.95 -7.87 5.52
C LEU A 329 14.39 -8.25 5.90
N LYS A 330 14.93 -7.68 6.98
CA LYS A 330 16.26 -8.07 7.49
C LYS A 330 16.24 -9.50 8.05
N VAL A 331 15.17 -9.91 8.75
CA VAL A 331 15.00 -11.29 9.22
C VAL A 331 14.97 -12.25 8.04
N GLU A 332 14.22 -11.93 6.99
CA GLU A 332 14.16 -12.72 5.76
C GLU A 332 15.56 -12.92 5.15
N ALA A 333 16.29 -11.82 4.98
CA ALA A 333 17.66 -11.86 4.45
C ALA A 333 18.62 -12.69 5.31
N MET A 334 18.43 -12.69 6.64
CA MET A 334 19.23 -13.53 7.55
C MET A 334 18.87 -15.01 7.46
N LEU A 335 17.57 -15.32 7.38
CA LEU A 335 17.07 -16.69 7.31
C LEU A 335 17.44 -17.37 5.99
N LYS A 336 17.36 -16.64 4.86
CA LYS A 336 17.74 -17.13 3.51
C LYS A 336 19.21 -17.57 3.40
N LYS A 337 20.06 -17.24 4.37
CA LYS A 337 21.46 -17.71 4.43
C LYS A 337 21.59 -19.18 4.84
N ASN A 338 20.57 -19.78 5.47
CA ASN A 338 20.59 -21.19 5.84
C ASN A 338 19.88 -22.03 4.76
N PRO A 339 20.58 -22.92 4.04
CA PRO A 339 19.97 -23.72 2.98
C PRO A 339 18.94 -24.73 3.48
N LYS A 340 18.86 -24.99 4.79
CA LYS A 340 17.88 -25.91 5.40
C LYS A 340 16.52 -25.27 5.70
N VAL A 341 16.35 -23.98 5.41
CA VAL A 341 15.07 -23.30 5.62
C VAL A 341 14.56 -22.70 4.31
N ASP A 342 13.25 -22.61 4.20
CA ASP A 342 12.57 -21.76 3.24
C ASP A 342 11.79 -20.69 4.02
N VAL A 343 11.80 -19.47 3.51
CA VAL A 343 11.21 -18.30 4.16
C VAL A 343 10.08 -17.77 3.32
N VAL A 344 8.94 -17.53 3.95
CA VAL A 344 7.75 -16.94 3.34
C VAL A 344 7.38 -15.68 4.13
N MET A 345 7.19 -14.57 3.43
CA MET A 345 6.74 -13.31 4.03
C MET A 345 5.22 -13.19 3.88
N THR A 346 4.52 -12.61 4.86
CA THR A 346 3.11 -12.21 4.64
C THR A 346 2.99 -10.95 3.78
N ARG A 347 3.99 -10.06 3.86
CA ARG A 347 4.20 -8.92 2.95
C ARG A 347 5.68 -8.55 2.88
N SER A 348 6.12 -8.07 1.73
CA SER A 348 7.48 -7.56 1.49
C SER A 348 7.52 -6.08 1.11
N ASP A 349 6.36 -5.43 1.07
CA ASP A 349 6.17 -4.00 0.80
C ASP A 349 5.06 -3.42 1.72
N ASP A 350 4.66 -2.16 1.48
CA ASP A 350 3.64 -1.45 2.27
C ASP A 350 2.21 -1.84 1.85
N THR A 351 1.92 -3.15 1.83
CA THR A 351 0.59 -3.72 1.55
C THR A 351 -0.15 -4.06 2.83
N PHE A 352 -1.45 -3.75 2.91
CA PHE A 352 -2.32 -4.21 3.99
C PHE A 352 -2.81 -5.64 3.75
N LEU A 353 -2.65 -6.51 4.76
CA LEU A 353 -3.32 -7.82 4.84
C LEU A 353 -4.21 -7.85 6.07
N GLU A 354 -5.42 -8.39 5.91
CA GLU A 354 -6.28 -8.71 7.03
C GLU A 354 -5.67 -9.81 7.91
N LEU A 355 -6.07 -9.84 9.18
CA LEU A 355 -5.54 -10.81 10.16
C LEU A 355 -5.75 -12.27 9.73
N LYS A 356 -6.89 -12.58 9.09
CA LYS A 356 -7.19 -13.93 8.58
C LYS A 356 -6.31 -14.31 7.39
N GLU A 357 -5.94 -13.35 6.55
CA GLU A 357 -5.10 -13.61 5.38
C GLU A 357 -3.68 -13.99 5.78
N ARG A 358 -3.13 -13.31 6.80
CA ARG A 358 -1.82 -13.60 7.39
C ARG A 358 -1.74 -15.04 7.90
N VAL A 359 -2.81 -15.50 8.57
CA VAL A 359 -2.95 -16.88 9.03
C VAL A 359 -3.00 -17.86 7.85
N ARG A 360 -3.77 -17.52 6.81
CA ARG A 360 -3.91 -18.37 5.63
C ARG A 360 -2.60 -18.54 4.86
N VAL A 361 -1.77 -17.49 4.77
CA VAL A 361 -0.41 -17.61 4.19
C VAL A 361 0.35 -18.73 4.86
N ALA A 362 0.37 -18.76 6.20
CA ALA A 362 1.12 -19.75 6.94
C ALA A 362 0.57 -21.17 6.82
N GLN A 363 -0.76 -21.32 6.80
CA GLN A 363 -1.41 -22.61 6.65
C GLN A 363 -1.22 -23.18 5.24
N ASN A 364 -1.33 -22.35 4.19
CA ASN A 364 -1.22 -22.78 2.81
C ASN A 364 0.15 -23.34 2.44
N VAL A 365 1.21 -22.83 3.07
CA VAL A 365 2.59 -23.30 2.85
C VAL A 365 3.00 -24.39 3.84
N ASN A 366 2.06 -24.89 4.66
CA ASN A 366 2.31 -25.85 5.74
C ASN A 366 3.50 -25.44 6.62
N ALA A 367 3.52 -24.18 7.07
CA ALA A 367 4.67 -23.64 7.79
C ALA A 367 4.99 -24.46 9.05
N ASP A 368 6.28 -24.68 9.32
CA ASP A 368 6.73 -25.28 10.59
C ASP A 368 6.60 -24.28 11.74
N VAL A 369 6.80 -22.99 11.46
CA VAL A 369 6.68 -21.89 12.44
C VAL A 369 6.17 -20.60 11.81
N PHE A 370 5.46 -19.81 12.62
CA PHE A 370 4.99 -18.46 12.28
C PHE A 370 5.50 -17.44 13.29
N VAL A 371 6.06 -16.32 12.82
CA VAL A 371 6.51 -15.23 13.68
C VAL A 371 5.96 -13.90 13.16
N SER A 372 5.16 -13.22 13.98
CA SER A 372 4.68 -11.87 13.71
C SER A 372 5.54 -10.84 14.43
N ILE A 373 5.95 -9.80 13.71
CA ILE A 373 6.85 -8.75 14.20
C ILE A 373 6.08 -7.45 14.33
N HIS A 374 6.08 -6.91 15.56
CA HIS A 374 5.37 -5.71 15.98
C HIS A 374 6.26 -4.79 16.85
N ASN A 375 5.78 -3.56 17.07
CA ASN A 375 6.35 -2.65 18.05
C ASN A 375 5.23 -1.96 18.85
N ASN A 376 5.27 -2.16 20.16
CA ASN A 376 4.18 -1.84 21.05
C ASN A 376 3.98 -0.32 21.24
N SER A 377 2.90 0.05 21.89
CA SER A 377 2.60 1.41 22.31
C SER A 377 1.87 1.41 23.66
N GLY A 378 2.10 2.44 24.46
CA GLY A 378 1.49 2.60 25.76
C GLY A 378 1.74 4.00 26.32
N SER A 379 1.89 4.11 27.64
CA SER A 379 2.35 5.36 28.23
C SER A 379 3.75 5.72 27.73
N ALA A 380 4.11 7.00 27.77
CA ALA A 380 5.45 7.45 27.35
C ALA A 380 6.58 6.80 28.16
N ALA A 381 6.29 6.35 29.39
CA ALA A 381 7.25 5.67 30.27
C ALA A 381 7.35 4.16 30.01
N ALA A 382 6.39 3.55 29.29
CA ALA A 382 6.42 2.12 29.01
C ALA A 382 7.54 1.79 28.01
N THR A 383 8.48 0.94 28.40
CA THR A 383 9.64 0.52 27.60
C THR A 383 9.83 -0.99 27.79
N GLY A 384 10.47 -1.63 26.82
CA GLY A 384 10.88 -3.03 26.93
C GLY A 384 10.53 -3.87 25.71
N THR A 385 10.97 -5.11 25.73
CA THR A 385 10.56 -6.13 24.75
C THR A 385 9.74 -7.21 25.42
N GLU A 386 8.73 -7.71 24.70
CA GLU A 386 7.88 -8.82 25.12
C GLU A 386 7.60 -9.76 23.95
N SER A 387 7.22 -10.98 24.26
CA SER A 387 6.90 -11.97 23.23
C SER A 387 5.68 -12.77 23.65
N TYR A 388 4.76 -12.94 22.73
CA TYR A 388 3.46 -13.52 22.99
C TYR A 388 3.31 -14.89 22.34
N TYR A 389 2.67 -15.79 23.07
CA TYR A 389 2.15 -17.05 22.57
C TYR A 389 0.68 -17.17 22.95
N GLN A 390 -0.08 -17.95 22.19
CA GLN A 390 -1.47 -18.25 22.53
C GLN A 390 -1.65 -19.74 22.85
N ARG A 391 -1.17 -20.63 21.97
CA ARG A 391 -1.26 -22.08 22.17
C ARG A 391 -0.12 -22.62 23.01
N ALA A 392 -0.39 -23.69 23.77
CA ALA A 392 0.60 -24.33 24.64
C ALA A 392 1.85 -24.79 23.89
N ASN A 393 1.69 -25.34 22.68
CA ASN A 393 2.81 -25.77 21.81
C ASN A 393 3.63 -24.61 21.22
N SER A 394 3.13 -23.37 21.29
CA SER A 394 3.86 -22.17 20.86
C SER A 394 4.74 -21.57 21.95
N LYS A 395 4.56 -21.96 23.23
CA LYS A 395 5.28 -21.35 24.35
C LYS A 395 6.79 -21.54 24.26
N SER A 396 7.24 -22.71 23.82
CA SER A 396 8.68 -22.99 23.62
C SER A 396 9.28 -22.11 22.52
N LEU A 397 8.58 -21.91 21.40
CA LEU A 397 9.00 -21.00 20.33
C LEU A 397 9.16 -19.58 20.86
N ALA A 398 8.11 -19.04 21.51
CA ALA A 398 8.15 -17.68 22.06
C ALA A 398 9.27 -17.52 23.11
N THR A 399 9.53 -18.55 23.92
CA THR A 399 10.61 -18.54 24.92
C THR A 399 12.00 -18.47 24.29
N VAL A 400 12.26 -19.28 23.26
CA VAL A 400 13.54 -19.27 22.54
C VAL A 400 13.74 -17.93 21.84
N LEU A 401 12.73 -17.43 21.12
CA LEU A 401 12.82 -16.14 20.43
C LEU A 401 13.07 -14.99 21.41
N HIS A 402 12.34 -14.97 22.53
CA HIS A 402 12.46 -13.93 23.54
C HIS A 402 13.85 -13.88 24.18
N LYS A 403 14.47 -15.04 24.44
CA LYS A 403 15.85 -15.14 24.95
C LYS A 403 16.83 -14.35 24.05
N TYR A 404 16.74 -14.56 22.74
CA TYR A 404 17.61 -13.88 21.78
C TYR A 404 17.25 -12.41 21.60
N LEU A 405 15.95 -12.10 21.52
CA LEU A 405 15.45 -10.75 21.36
C LEU A 405 15.84 -9.86 22.55
N LEU A 406 15.71 -10.36 23.79
CA LEU A 406 16.10 -9.64 24.99
C LEU A 406 17.58 -9.26 24.97
N ALA A 407 18.46 -10.21 24.62
CA ALA A 407 19.89 -9.97 24.53
C ALA A 407 20.25 -8.93 23.44
N ALA A 408 19.57 -8.97 22.29
CA ALA A 408 19.86 -8.09 21.16
C ALA A 408 19.32 -6.66 21.34
N THR A 409 18.17 -6.52 21.98
CA THR A 409 17.53 -5.22 22.23
C THR A 409 18.21 -4.47 23.38
N GLY A 410 18.67 -5.20 24.41
CA GLY A 410 19.13 -4.61 25.67
C GLY A 410 18.07 -3.71 26.31
N LEU A 411 16.80 -4.00 26.05
CA LEU A 411 15.65 -3.29 26.59
C LEU A 411 15.17 -3.98 27.88
N ALA A 412 14.24 -3.32 28.59
CA ALA A 412 13.61 -3.91 29.76
C ALA A 412 12.93 -5.24 29.40
N ASP A 413 13.15 -6.26 30.22
CA ASP A 413 12.56 -7.59 30.03
C ASP A 413 11.10 -7.59 30.49
N ARG A 414 10.17 -7.59 29.54
CA ARG A 414 8.72 -7.69 29.80
C ARG A 414 8.19 -9.11 29.60
N LYS A 415 9.09 -10.09 29.52
CA LYS A 415 8.83 -11.53 29.57
C LYS A 415 8.04 -12.08 28.38
N VAL A 416 7.98 -13.40 28.38
CA VAL A 416 7.10 -14.19 27.51
C VAL A 416 5.71 -14.23 28.15
N GLN A 417 4.69 -13.84 27.41
CA GLN A 417 3.33 -13.67 27.92
C GLN A 417 2.30 -14.45 27.09
N TYR A 418 1.19 -14.84 27.73
CA TYR A 418 0.03 -15.31 27.00
C TYR A 418 -0.66 -14.12 26.33
N GLY A 419 -0.96 -14.22 25.03
CA GLY A 419 -1.63 -13.16 24.26
C GLY A 419 -2.70 -13.74 23.34
N ASN A 420 -3.89 -13.12 23.33
CA ASN A 420 -5.03 -13.58 22.54
C ASN A 420 -5.11 -12.91 21.16
N PHE A 421 -3.99 -12.82 20.44
CA PHE A 421 -3.92 -12.16 19.13
C PHE A 421 -4.33 -13.12 18.00
N HIS A 422 -5.11 -12.62 17.05
CA HIS A 422 -5.71 -13.44 15.98
C HIS A 422 -4.66 -14.26 15.21
N VAL A 423 -3.56 -13.63 14.77
CA VAL A 423 -2.53 -14.25 13.92
C VAL A 423 -1.81 -15.42 14.62
N ILE A 424 -1.63 -15.36 15.93
CA ILE A 424 -1.03 -16.46 16.70
C ILE A 424 -2.06 -17.42 17.30
N ARG A 425 -3.36 -17.08 17.31
CA ARG A 425 -4.45 -17.95 17.79
C ARG A 425 -4.97 -18.88 16.70
N GLU A 426 -5.20 -18.35 15.50
CA GLU A 426 -5.87 -19.08 14.40
C GLU A 426 -4.90 -19.86 13.50
N THR A 427 -3.58 -19.66 13.65
CA THR A 427 -2.56 -20.51 13.03
C THR A 427 -2.61 -21.95 13.57
N THR A 428 -2.09 -22.92 12.82
CA THR A 428 -2.10 -24.35 13.24
C THR A 428 -0.72 -24.85 13.68
N MET A 429 0.35 -24.23 13.19
CA MET A 429 1.74 -24.47 13.58
C MET A 429 2.15 -23.64 14.80
N PRO A 430 3.25 -23.94 15.52
CA PRO A 430 3.79 -23.05 16.55
C PRO A 430 3.95 -21.60 16.05
N ALA A 431 3.43 -20.64 16.83
CA ALA A 431 3.31 -19.24 16.42
C ALA A 431 3.63 -18.27 17.57
N ALA A 432 4.44 -17.25 17.31
CA ALA A 432 4.77 -16.20 18.26
C ALA A 432 4.57 -14.79 17.68
N LEU A 433 4.21 -13.83 18.53
CA LEU A 433 4.19 -12.41 18.18
C LEU A 433 5.25 -11.69 19.02
N LEU A 434 6.11 -10.93 18.38
CA LEU A 434 7.24 -10.26 19.01
C LEU A 434 6.96 -8.76 19.07
N GLU A 435 7.00 -8.19 20.26
CA GLU A 435 7.05 -6.74 20.46
C GLU A 435 8.50 -6.34 20.71
N VAL A 436 9.15 -5.77 19.70
CA VAL A 436 10.59 -5.49 19.75
C VAL A 436 10.93 -4.33 20.70
N GLY A 437 10.06 -3.33 20.77
CA GLY A 437 10.19 -2.14 21.63
C GLY A 437 8.92 -1.30 21.58
N PHE A 438 8.89 -0.16 22.29
CA PHE A 438 7.73 0.73 22.32
C PHE A 438 7.90 1.95 21.39
N VAL A 439 7.02 2.10 20.40
CA VAL A 439 6.91 3.29 19.54
C VAL A 439 6.61 4.55 20.35
N SER A 440 5.84 4.43 21.43
CA SER A 440 5.46 5.55 22.31
C SER A 440 6.60 6.06 23.20
N ASN A 441 7.62 5.23 23.47
CA ASN A 441 8.75 5.60 24.31
C ASN A 441 9.90 6.17 23.48
N SER A 442 10.39 7.34 23.86
CA SER A 442 11.42 8.03 23.09
C SER A 442 12.76 7.29 23.03
N GLY A 443 13.12 6.56 24.10
CA GLY A 443 14.35 5.76 24.16
C GLY A 443 14.29 4.52 23.27
N ASP A 444 13.18 3.77 23.35
CA ASP A 444 12.93 2.62 22.48
C ASP A 444 12.83 3.08 21.02
N ALA A 445 12.03 4.11 20.73
CA ALA A 445 11.86 4.65 19.37
C ALA A 445 13.17 5.14 18.76
N ALA A 446 14.09 5.72 19.55
CA ALA A 446 15.41 6.10 19.07
C ALA A 446 16.23 4.87 18.62
N LYS A 447 16.17 3.77 19.38
CA LYS A 447 16.78 2.49 18.98
C LYS A 447 16.07 1.87 17.77
N LEU A 448 14.75 1.91 17.71
CA LEU A 448 13.98 1.36 16.58
C LEU A 448 14.29 2.05 15.25
N LYS A 449 14.63 3.35 15.26
CA LYS A 449 15.10 4.09 14.07
C LYS A 449 16.50 3.70 13.61
N ASP A 450 17.31 3.14 14.49
CA ASP A 450 18.70 2.81 14.21
C ASP A 450 18.79 1.52 13.37
N ASP A 451 19.35 1.62 12.16
CA ASP A 451 19.43 0.48 11.24
C ASP A 451 20.27 -0.68 11.82
N ALA A 452 21.34 -0.35 12.56
CA ALA A 452 22.19 -1.36 13.18
C ALA A 452 21.46 -2.08 14.32
N PHE A 453 20.58 -1.40 15.06
CA PHE A 453 19.68 -2.03 16.02
C PHE A 453 18.71 -2.98 15.34
N GLN A 454 18.04 -2.56 14.27
CA GLN A 454 17.13 -3.43 13.51
C GLN A 454 17.87 -4.66 12.97
N GLN A 455 19.08 -4.48 12.46
CA GLN A 455 19.93 -5.57 11.98
C GLN A 455 20.30 -6.56 13.09
N ARG A 456 20.70 -6.07 14.28
CA ARG A 456 20.98 -6.93 15.44
C ARG A 456 19.75 -7.71 15.89
N VAL A 457 18.57 -7.08 15.91
CA VAL A 457 17.30 -7.75 16.24
C VAL A 457 16.99 -8.83 15.20
N ALA A 458 17.14 -8.53 13.91
CA ALA A 458 16.90 -9.50 12.85
C ALA A 458 17.82 -10.73 12.94
N GLU A 459 19.10 -10.51 13.21
CA GLU A 459 20.07 -11.60 13.46
C GLU A 459 19.68 -12.45 14.66
N ALA A 460 19.17 -11.83 15.72
CA ALA A 460 18.74 -12.52 16.93
C ALA A 460 17.48 -13.36 16.72
N ILE A 461 16.49 -12.83 15.99
CA ILE A 461 15.29 -13.59 15.60
C ILE A 461 15.68 -14.80 14.75
N ALA A 462 16.56 -14.62 13.74
CA ALA A 462 17.04 -15.72 12.91
C ALA A 462 17.77 -16.80 13.73
N LYS A 463 18.66 -16.41 14.67
CA LYS A 463 19.34 -17.34 15.58
C LYS A 463 18.35 -18.11 16.46
N GLY A 464 17.34 -17.44 17.01
CA GLY A 464 16.31 -18.10 17.81
C GLY A 464 15.46 -19.09 17.00
N LEU A 465 15.14 -18.75 15.75
CA LEU A 465 14.45 -19.66 14.84
C LEU A 465 15.29 -20.89 14.49
N PHE A 466 16.58 -20.71 14.21
CA PHE A 466 17.49 -21.83 13.94
C PHE A 466 17.65 -22.74 15.16
N GLU A 467 17.80 -22.18 16.36
CA GLU A 467 17.83 -22.97 17.60
C GLU A 467 16.54 -23.77 17.78
N TYR A 468 15.38 -23.12 17.64
CA TYR A 468 14.08 -23.76 17.82
C TYR A 468 13.85 -24.91 16.83
N LEU A 469 14.24 -24.71 15.57
CA LEU A 469 14.05 -25.67 14.49
C LEU A 469 15.16 -26.73 14.41
N GLY A 470 16.28 -26.54 15.10
CA GLY A 470 17.44 -27.44 15.09
C GLY A 470 18.18 -27.48 13.76
N VAL A 471 18.30 -26.34 13.06
CA VAL A 471 18.83 -26.25 11.67
C VAL A 471 20.15 -25.51 11.53
#